data_AF-A0A7X9KJ83-F1
#
_entry.id   AF-A0A7X9KJ83-F1
#
_cell.length_a   1.000
_cell.length_b   1.000
_cell.length_c   1.000
_cell.angle_alpha   90.00
_cell.angle_beta   90.00
_cell.angle_gamma   90.00
#
_symmetry.space_group_name_H-M   'P 1'
#
loop_
_entity.id
_entity.type
_entity.pdbx_description
1 polymer ?
#
loop_
_entity_poly.entity_id
_entity_poly.type
_entity_poly.pdbx_seq_one_letter_code
_entity_poly.pdbx_strand_id
1 'polypeptide(L)'
;RHLHPADVGGAIVSLDQPVPNGAWRWGGPAWQAHQDNSVVSAIAGVVVGAIDPHAMSERWRQCGLTNGARFQPATDRGEGIDEIELVASDRSRAGETLRLCGVRITLV
;
A
#
# COMPACT_ATOMS: atom_id res chain seq x y z
N ARG A 1 14.48 5.56 2.55
CA ARG A 1 14.70 6.41 1.33
C ARG A 1 13.35 6.73 0.71
N HIS A 2 13.17 7.89 0.10
CA HIS A 2 11.94 8.24 -0.65
C HIS A 2 12.24 8.25 -2.15
N LEU A 3 11.34 7.70 -2.95
CA LEU A 3 11.39 7.75 -4.41
C LEU A 3 10.33 8.74 -4.89
N HIS A 4 10.71 9.63 -5.80
CA HIS A 4 9.79 10.65 -6.30
C HIS A 4 8.82 10.02 -7.29
N PRO A 5 7.54 10.48 -7.37
CA PRO A 5 6.60 9.98 -8.37
C PRO A 5 7.08 10.15 -9.81
N ALA A 6 7.98 11.11 -10.09
CA ALA A 6 8.59 11.25 -11.40
C ALA A 6 9.53 10.08 -11.76
N ASP A 7 10.16 9.44 -10.77
CA ASP A 7 11.09 8.34 -10.97
C ASP A 7 10.36 7.02 -11.21
N VAL A 8 9.27 6.79 -10.46
CA VAL A 8 8.57 5.49 -10.41
C VAL A 8 7.16 5.52 -11.02
N GLY A 9 6.49 6.67 -11.03
CA GLY A 9 5.08 6.83 -11.41
C GLY A 9 4.10 6.49 -10.29
N GLY A 10 2.90 7.08 -10.34
CA GLY A 10 1.75 6.72 -9.51
C GLY A 10 1.78 7.19 -8.04
N ALA A 11 2.85 6.95 -7.29
CA ALA A 11 2.88 7.24 -5.85
C ALA A 11 4.24 7.75 -5.36
N ILE A 12 4.21 8.46 -4.22
CA ILE A 12 5.42 8.72 -3.44
C ILE A 12 5.72 7.43 -2.67
N VAL A 13 6.88 6.83 -2.93
CA VAL A 13 7.25 5.56 -2.30
C VAL A 13 8.31 5.80 -1.23
N SER A 14 8.01 5.42 0.01
CA SER A 14 8.99 5.36 1.09
C SER A 14 9.45 3.93 1.31
N LEU A 15 10.75 3.75 1.48
CA LEU A 15 11.38 2.47 1.76
C LEU A 15 12.08 2.54 3.11
N ASP A 16 11.59 1.73 4.03
CA ASP A 16 12.05 1.65 5.41
C ASP A 16 12.52 0.24 5.75
N GLN A 17 13.58 0.16 6.54
CA GLN A 17 14.13 -1.10 7.03
C GLN A 17 14.43 -0.91 8.52
N PRO A 18 13.48 -1.24 9.40
CA PRO A 18 13.69 -1.11 10.83
C PRO A 18 14.82 -2.01 11.34
N VAL A 19 15.58 -1.49 12.31
CA VAL A 19 16.61 -2.24 13.05
C VAL A 19 16.34 -2.07 14.55
N PRO A 20 15.95 -3.14 15.28
CA PRO A 20 15.71 -4.50 14.80
C PRO A 20 14.45 -4.60 13.91
N ASN A 21 14.32 -5.72 13.20
CA ASN A 21 13.12 -6.01 12.42
C ASN A 21 11.88 -6.01 13.33
N GLY A 22 10.76 -5.47 12.85
CA GLY A 22 9.53 -5.28 13.63
C GLY A 22 9.56 -4.10 14.61
N ALA A 23 10.65 -3.34 14.69
CA ALA A 23 10.65 -2.07 15.40
C ALA A 23 9.95 -0.99 14.58
N TRP A 24 9.34 -0.02 15.27
CA TRP A 24 8.86 1.19 14.64
C TRP A 24 9.33 2.38 15.47
N ARG A 25 10.47 2.95 15.07
CA ARG A 25 11.15 4.02 15.84
C ARG A 25 10.21 5.20 16.14
N TRP A 26 9.33 5.52 15.21
CA TRP A 26 8.40 6.65 15.32
C TRP A 26 7.22 6.37 16.26
N GLY A 27 6.81 5.11 16.43
CA GLY A 27 5.82 4.71 17.42
C GLY A 27 6.36 4.64 18.85
N GLY A 28 7.69 4.71 19.02
CA GLY A 28 8.36 4.51 20.31
C GLY A 28 8.38 3.02 20.73
N PRO A 29 9.13 2.67 21.80
CA PRO A 29 9.35 1.27 22.18
C PRO A 29 8.10 0.53 22.69
N ALA A 30 7.03 1.26 23.02
CA ALA A 30 5.77 0.70 23.53
C ALA A 30 4.66 0.64 22.47
N TRP A 31 4.95 0.95 21.20
CA TRP A 31 3.92 1.09 20.16
C TRP A 31 3.05 -0.16 20.02
N GLN A 32 3.61 -1.36 20.20
CA GLN A 32 2.86 -2.61 20.08
C GLN A 32 1.75 -2.73 21.11
N ALA A 33 1.90 -2.13 22.30
CA ALA A 33 0.84 -2.12 23.32
C ALA A 33 -0.35 -1.21 22.95
N HIS A 34 -0.17 -0.36 21.94
CA HIS A 34 -1.17 0.58 21.45
C HIS A 34 -1.73 0.20 20.08
N GLN A 35 -1.40 -0.98 19.55
CA GLN A 35 -1.99 -1.46 18.31
C GLN A 35 -3.46 -1.84 18.53
N ASP A 36 -4.33 -1.46 17.59
CA ASP A 36 -5.70 -1.96 17.51
C ASP A 36 -5.84 -2.78 16.22
N ASN A 37 -5.83 -4.11 16.39
CA ASN A 37 -5.99 -5.05 15.30
C ASN A 37 -7.37 -5.73 15.33
N SER A 38 -8.36 -5.14 16.00
CA SER A 38 -9.71 -5.71 16.14
C SER A 38 -10.38 -5.97 14.79
N VAL A 39 -10.12 -5.13 13.79
CA VAL A 39 -10.71 -5.25 12.44
C VAL A 39 -9.68 -5.72 11.41
N VAL A 40 -8.47 -5.18 11.41
CA VAL A 40 -7.42 -5.47 10.43
C VAL A 40 -6.09 -5.74 11.11
N SER A 41 -5.21 -6.53 10.48
CA SER A 41 -3.88 -6.87 11.05
C SER A 41 -2.71 -6.48 10.16
N ALA A 42 -2.93 -6.28 8.85
CA ALA A 42 -1.88 -5.96 7.91
C ALA A 42 -2.43 -5.30 6.63
N ILE A 43 -1.53 -4.67 5.87
CA ILE A 43 -1.78 -4.30 4.47
C ILE A 43 -1.40 -5.51 3.61
N ALA A 44 -2.35 -6.05 2.84
CA ALA A 44 -2.11 -7.17 1.93
C ALA A 44 -1.52 -6.71 0.58
N GLY A 45 -1.91 -5.52 0.13
CA GLY A 45 -1.38 -4.95 -1.10
C GLY A 45 -2.06 -3.64 -1.51
N VAL A 46 -1.54 -3.06 -2.59
CA VAL A 46 -2.07 -1.85 -3.21
C VAL A 46 -2.24 -2.05 -4.72
N VAL A 47 -3.22 -1.38 -5.30
CA VAL A 47 -3.39 -1.28 -6.76
C VAL A 47 -3.19 0.16 -7.18
N VAL A 48 -2.29 0.37 -8.14
CA VAL A 48 -1.90 1.67 -8.66
C VAL A 48 -2.45 1.83 -10.08
N GLY A 49 -3.25 2.86 -10.28
CA GLY A 49 -3.68 3.32 -11.61
C GLY A 49 -2.49 3.94 -12.34
N ALA A 50 -2.30 3.54 -13.60
CA ALA A 50 -1.17 3.91 -14.44
C ALA A 50 -1.63 4.16 -15.88
N ILE A 51 -1.06 5.17 -16.55
CA ILE A 51 -1.33 5.40 -17.97
C ILE A 51 -0.81 4.22 -18.79
N ASP A 52 0.39 3.74 -18.45
CA ASP A 52 0.97 2.50 -18.95
C ASP A 52 1.35 1.60 -17.76
N PRO A 53 0.47 0.64 -17.39
CA PRO A 53 0.70 -0.25 -16.25
C PRO A 53 1.96 -1.11 -16.38
N HIS A 54 2.29 -1.53 -17.61
CA HIS A 54 3.48 -2.34 -17.84
C HIS A 54 4.75 -1.51 -17.64
N ALA A 55 4.82 -0.33 -18.26
CA ALA A 55 5.99 0.54 -18.11
C ALA A 55 6.17 1.03 -16.67
N MET A 56 5.09 1.31 -15.93
CA MET A 56 5.19 1.70 -14.52
C MET A 56 5.69 0.54 -13.64
N SER A 57 5.14 -0.67 -13.83
CA SER A 57 5.59 -1.87 -13.12
C SER A 57 7.08 -2.14 -13.32
N GLU A 58 7.57 -1.97 -14.55
CA GLU A 58 8.99 -2.14 -14.88
C GLU A 58 9.89 -1.13 -14.16
N ARG A 59 9.48 0.16 -14.06
CA ARG A 59 10.20 1.18 -13.28
C ARG A 59 10.27 0.84 -11.79
N TRP A 60 9.16 0.38 -11.22
CA TRP A 60 9.11 -0.06 -9.81
C TRP A 60 10.03 -1.27 -9.58
N ARG A 61 10.01 -2.25 -10.49
CA ARG A 61 10.89 -3.43 -10.43
C ARG A 61 12.37 -3.07 -10.49
N GLN A 62 12.77 -2.13 -11.35
CA GLN A 62 14.14 -1.63 -11.43
C GLN A 62 14.61 -0.97 -10.12
N CYS A 63 13.68 -0.46 -9.31
CA CYS A 63 13.95 0.08 -7.98
C CYS A 63 13.98 -1.00 -6.87
N GLY A 64 13.77 -2.28 -7.22
CA GLY A 64 13.68 -3.41 -6.30
C GLY A 64 12.29 -3.61 -5.68
N LEU A 65 11.25 -2.96 -6.23
CA LEU A 65 9.88 -3.04 -5.73
C LEU A 65 9.09 -4.07 -6.53
N THR A 66 9.16 -5.33 -6.09
CA THR A 66 8.61 -6.45 -6.84
C THR A 66 7.37 -7.08 -6.20
N ASN A 67 6.99 -6.65 -4.99
CA ASN A 67 5.93 -7.27 -4.19
C ASN A 67 4.97 -6.22 -3.64
N GLY A 68 3.73 -6.64 -3.36
CA GLY A 68 2.74 -5.82 -2.65
C GLY A 68 2.06 -4.72 -3.46
N ALA A 69 2.50 -4.45 -4.69
CA ALA A 69 1.86 -3.51 -5.60
C ALA A 69 1.45 -4.20 -6.90
N ARG A 70 0.23 -3.91 -7.36
CA ARG A 70 -0.28 -4.27 -8.70
C ARG A 70 -0.59 -2.99 -9.46
N PHE A 71 -0.56 -3.08 -10.78
CA PHE A 71 -0.78 -1.93 -11.66
C PHE A 71 -1.96 -2.19 -12.59
N GLN A 72 -2.78 -1.18 -12.81
CA GLN A 72 -3.95 -1.25 -13.69
C GLN A 72 -4.07 0.03 -14.52
N PRO A 73 -4.84 0.03 -15.63
CA PRO A 73 -5.09 1.25 -16.38
C PRO A 73 -5.69 2.35 -15.49
N ALA A 74 -5.16 3.56 -15.61
CA ALA A 74 -5.65 4.71 -14.87
C ALA A 74 -7.12 5.00 -15.21
N THR A 75 -7.85 5.41 -14.18
CA THR A 75 -9.20 5.98 -14.33
C THR A 75 -9.12 7.46 -14.69
N ASP A 76 -10.25 8.15 -14.78
CA ASP A 76 -10.31 9.61 -14.97
C ASP A 76 -9.60 10.42 -13.86
N ARG A 77 -9.23 9.76 -12.74
CA ARG A 77 -8.38 10.36 -11.70
C ARG A 77 -6.90 10.50 -12.09
N GLY A 78 -6.48 9.86 -13.17
CA GLY A 78 -5.07 9.78 -13.58
C GLY A 78 -4.30 8.72 -12.79
N GLU A 79 -2.97 8.85 -12.80
CA GLU A 79 -2.09 7.92 -12.08
C GLU A 79 -2.17 8.12 -10.56
N GLY A 80 -2.22 7.03 -9.80
CA GLY A 80 -2.40 7.13 -8.35
C GLY A 80 -2.79 5.82 -7.68
N ILE A 81 -2.92 5.83 -6.36
CA ILE A 81 -3.47 4.68 -5.63
C ILE A 81 -4.98 4.58 -5.92
N ASP A 82 -5.39 3.47 -6.51
CA ASP A 82 -6.79 3.14 -6.77
C ASP A 82 -7.38 2.26 -5.67
N GLU A 83 -6.59 1.32 -5.16
CA GLU A 83 -7.08 0.31 -4.22
C GLU A 83 -6.07 -0.04 -3.13
N ILE A 84 -6.58 -0.39 -1.96
CA ILE A 84 -5.81 -0.93 -0.84
C ILE A 84 -6.54 -2.17 -0.32
N GLU A 85 -5.80 -3.26 -0.15
CA GLU A 85 -6.30 -4.50 0.45
C GLU A 85 -5.74 -4.60 1.87
N LEU A 86 -6.62 -4.81 2.84
CA LEU A 86 -6.26 -4.96 4.26
C LEU A 86 -6.66 -6.34 4.75
N VAL A 87 -5.75 -7.04 5.43
CA VAL A 87 -6.02 -8.37 6.00
C VAL A 87 -7.00 -8.23 7.15
N ALA A 88 -8.19 -8.80 7.01
CA ALA A 88 -9.25 -8.76 8.02
C ALA A 88 -8.92 -9.71 9.18
N SER A 89 -8.75 -9.15 10.37
CA SER A 89 -8.69 -9.91 11.64
C SER A 89 -10.09 -10.36 12.05
N ASP A 90 -11.07 -9.47 11.93
CA ASP A 90 -12.49 -9.83 12.07
C ASP A 90 -12.98 -10.43 10.75
N ARG A 91 -13.00 -11.76 10.70
CA ARG A 91 -13.41 -12.50 9.49
C ARG A 91 -14.88 -12.32 9.13
N SER A 92 -15.73 -11.86 10.05
CA SER A 92 -17.13 -11.56 9.72
C SER A 92 -17.27 -10.36 8.76
N ARG A 93 -16.24 -9.50 8.71
CA ARG A 93 -16.16 -8.30 7.87
C ARG A 93 -15.34 -8.52 6.59
N ALA A 94 -14.81 -9.72 6.38
CA ALA A 94 -14.08 -10.04 5.16
C ALA A 94 -15.00 -9.87 3.92
N GLY A 95 -14.48 -9.23 2.89
CA GLY A 95 -15.21 -8.83 1.69
C GLY A 95 -15.86 -7.45 1.78
N GLU A 96 -15.90 -6.80 2.95
CA GLU A 96 -16.38 -5.42 3.04
C GLU A 96 -15.51 -4.48 2.21
N THR A 97 -16.17 -3.53 1.54
CA THR A 97 -15.52 -2.50 0.75
C THR A 97 -15.92 -1.11 1.23
N LEU A 98 -14.93 -0.23 1.38
CA LEU A 98 -15.09 1.19 1.71
C LEU A 98 -14.50 2.04 0.59
N ARG A 99 -15.06 3.23 0.35
CA ARG A 99 -14.45 4.22 -0.54
C ARG A 99 -14.11 5.49 0.23
N LEU A 100 -12.84 5.88 0.21
CA LEU A 100 -12.34 7.11 0.83
C LEU A 100 -11.51 7.89 -0.19
N CYS A 101 -11.85 9.14 -0.44
CA CYS A 101 -11.12 10.03 -1.36
C CYS A 101 -10.84 9.40 -2.74
N GLY A 102 -11.79 8.60 -3.23
CA GLY A 102 -11.69 7.90 -4.51
C GLY A 102 -10.91 6.57 -4.46
N VAL A 103 -10.22 6.24 -3.37
CA VAL A 103 -9.54 4.95 -3.15
C VAL A 103 -10.54 3.93 -2.64
N ARG A 104 -10.53 2.72 -3.22
CA ARG A 104 -11.29 1.57 -2.71
C ARG A 104 -10.45 0.81 -1.69
N ILE A 105 -11.01 0.57 -0.51
CA ILE A 105 -10.38 -0.24 0.54
C ILE A 105 -11.21 -1.51 0.67
N THR A 106 -10.57 -2.67 0.55
CA THR A 106 -11.22 -3.99 0.70
C THR A 106 -10.61 -4.73 1.87
N LEU A 107 -11.46 -5.33 2.70
CA LEU A 107 -11.04 -6.25 3.76
C LEU A 107 -10.92 -7.67 3.16
N VAL A 108 -9.74 -8.27 3.18
CA VAL A 108 -9.45 -9.60 2.59
C VAL A 108 -9.21 -10.68 3.64
#